data_AF-A0A534MQK9-F1
#
_entry.id   AF-A0A534MQK9-F1
#
_cell.length_a   1.000
_cell.length_b   1.000
_cell.length_c   1.000
_cell.angle_alpha   90.00
_cell.angle_beta   90.00
_cell.angle_gamma   90.00
#
_symmetry.space_group_name_H-M   'P 1'
#
loop_
_entity.id
_entity.type
_entity.pdbx_description
1 polymer ?
#
loop_
_entity_poly.entity_id
_entity_poly.type
_entity_poly.pdbx_seq_one_letter_code
_entity_poly.pdbx_strand_id
1 'polypeptide(L)'
;MHEDRGREIAATFERIRRPLRWPMENFRRKHVASRRFVGYRFSRGRRDSVAGFSFGFALRNDALPGITDAPEVVAYAFVEPAKSALHRDLVERPNSAVHRLASVSRRMGFPFELHADGEIAAIRHRSVRAVPSEIFVLVASDFLMLCYQPLRAAGFLERLKKATTGPA
;
A
#
# COMPACT_ATOMS: atom_id res chain seq x y z
N MET A 1 -8.33 1.63 27.61
CA MET A 1 -6.87 1.83 27.56
C MET A 1 -6.43 1.47 26.15
N HIS A 2 -6.07 2.44 25.30
CA HIS A 2 -5.51 2.13 23.98
C HIS A 2 -4.06 1.72 24.19
N GLU A 3 -3.75 0.43 24.06
CA GLU A 3 -2.37 -0.05 24.12
C GLU A 3 -1.53 0.63 23.02
N ASP A 4 -0.43 1.25 23.42
CA ASP A 4 0.57 1.78 22.50
C ASP A 4 1.28 0.61 21.81
N ARG A 5 0.87 0.32 20.57
CA ARG A 5 1.40 -0.77 19.73
C ARG A 5 2.75 -0.45 19.07
N GLY A 6 3.43 0.61 19.49
CA GLY A 6 4.65 1.08 18.84
C GLY A 6 5.77 0.02 18.77
N ARG A 7 5.92 -0.81 19.81
CA ARG A 7 6.93 -1.88 19.85
C ARG A 7 6.62 -2.98 18.84
N GLU A 8 5.38 -3.45 18.80
CA GLU A 8 4.98 -4.51 17.87
C GLU A 8 5.04 -4.05 16.40
N ILE A 9 4.72 -2.78 16.12
CA ILE A 9 4.87 -2.17 14.79
C ILE A 9 6.35 -2.14 14.37
N ALA A 10 7.25 -1.67 15.25
CA ALA A 10 8.68 -1.66 14.96
C ALA A 10 9.23 -3.07 14.70
N ALA A 11 8.85 -4.05 15.53
CA ALA A 11 9.24 -5.44 15.36
C ALA A 11 8.71 -6.04 14.03
N THR A 12 7.51 -5.65 13.59
CA THR A 12 6.96 -6.04 12.29
C THR A 12 7.86 -5.55 11.15
N PHE A 13 8.27 -4.28 11.16
CA PHE A 13 9.14 -3.74 10.11
C PHE A 13 10.52 -4.40 10.09
N GLU A 14 11.10 -4.71 11.26
CA GLU A 14 12.35 -5.46 11.32
C GLU A 14 12.23 -6.86 10.70
N ARG A 15 11.13 -7.56 10.99
CA ARG A 15 10.86 -8.89 10.42
C ARG A 15 10.74 -8.88 8.89
N ILE A 16 10.02 -7.91 8.32
CA ILE A 16 9.79 -7.84 6.87
C ILE A 16 10.85 -7.03 6.11
N ARG A 17 11.88 -6.50 6.81
CA ARG A 17 12.90 -5.62 6.22
C ARG A 17 13.62 -6.22 5.02
N ARG A 18 13.97 -7.51 5.08
CA ARG A 18 14.64 -8.23 3.98
C ARG A 18 13.67 -8.61 2.85
N PRO A 19 12.50 -9.23 3.12
CA PRO A 19 11.51 -9.54 2.09
C PRO A 19 11.10 -8.34 1.21
N LEU A 20 11.03 -7.14 1.78
CA LEU A 20 10.64 -5.93 1.03
C LEU A 20 11.79 -5.28 0.23
N ARG A 21 13.04 -5.76 0.29
CA ARG A 21 14.18 -5.11 -0.41
C ARG A 21 14.21 -5.38 -1.91
N TRP A 22 14.07 -6.63 -2.32
CA TRP A 22 14.35 -7.09 -3.69
C TRP A 22 13.35 -6.69 -4.77
N PRO A 23 12.03 -6.64 -4.53
CA PRO A 23 11.09 -6.40 -5.61
C PRO A 23 10.93 -4.93 -6.03
N MET A 24 11.66 -4.02 -5.39
CA MET A 24 11.34 -2.58 -5.38
C MET A 24 12.56 -1.70 -5.69
N GLU A 25 13.65 -2.29 -6.17
CA GLU A 25 14.93 -1.59 -6.40
C GLU A 25 14.80 -0.38 -7.33
N ASN A 26 13.85 -0.42 -8.26
CA ASN A 26 13.57 0.68 -9.19
C ASN A 26 12.62 1.75 -8.62
N PHE A 27 12.28 1.70 -7.33
CA PHE A 27 11.38 2.66 -6.70
C PHE A 27 12.14 3.44 -5.63
N ARG A 28 11.88 4.76 -5.56
CA ARG A 28 12.36 5.56 -4.44
C ARG A 28 11.65 5.09 -3.17
N ARG A 29 12.41 4.56 -2.23
CA ARG A 29 11.90 4.19 -0.90
C ARG A 29 11.97 5.40 0.03
N LYS A 30 10.86 5.72 0.69
CA LYS A 30 10.78 6.76 1.72
C LYS A 30 10.09 6.21 2.96
N HIS A 31 10.72 6.34 4.12
CA HIS A 31 10.04 6.13 5.40
C HIS A 31 9.12 7.32 5.69
N VAL A 32 7.88 7.05 6.05
CA VAL A 32 6.88 8.05 6.42
C VAL A 32 6.45 7.75 7.84
N ALA A 33 6.58 8.71 8.74
CA ALA A 33 6.13 8.61 10.11
C ALA A 33 5.40 9.89 10.50
N SER A 34 4.20 9.73 11.05
CA SER A 34 3.32 10.80 11.49
C SER A 34 2.42 10.28 12.61
N ARG A 35 1.62 11.16 13.22
CA ARG A 35 0.62 10.76 14.22
C ARG A 35 -0.52 9.88 13.65
N ARG A 36 -0.70 9.85 12.32
CA ARG A 36 -1.79 9.11 11.65
C ARG A 36 -1.32 7.84 10.94
N PHE A 37 -0.07 7.80 10.50
CA PHE A 37 0.47 6.72 9.69
C PHE A 37 1.98 6.54 9.92
N VAL A 38 2.42 5.29 9.93
CA VAL A 38 3.84 4.91 9.90
C VAL A 38 4.07 3.80 8.88
N GLY A 39 5.08 3.93 8.02
CA GLY A 39 5.37 2.93 7.00
C GLY A 39 6.38 3.35 5.95
N TYR A 40 6.46 2.57 4.88
CA TYR A 40 7.35 2.81 3.74
C TYR A 40 6.55 3.02 2.47
N ARG A 41 6.79 4.15 1.81
CA ARG A 41 6.32 4.43 0.45
C ARG A 41 7.40 4.07 -0.56
N PHE A 42 6.99 3.48 -1.67
CA PHE A 42 7.83 3.14 -2.80
C PHE A 42 7.24 3.81 -4.03
N SER A 43 7.96 4.77 -4.60
CA SER A 43 7.40 5.66 -5.60
C SER A 43 8.28 5.84 -6.84
N ARG A 44 7.62 6.21 -7.94
CA ARG A 44 8.24 6.75 -9.16
C ARG A 44 7.48 8.00 -9.58
N GLY A 45 8.20 8.98 -10.12
CA GLY A 45 7.63 10.23 -10.61
C GLY A 45 7.72 10.36 -12.12
N ARG A 46 6.81 11.13 -12.70
CA ARG A 46 6.87 11.66 -14.07
C ARG A 46 6.30 13.08 -14.05
N ARG A 47 7.11 14.08 -14.43
CA ARG A 47 6.77 15.51 -14.27
C ARG A 47 6.33 15.78 -12.81
N ASP A 48 5.21 16.46 -12.61
CA ASP A 48 4.65 16.79 -11.29
C ASP A 48 3.76 15.70 -10.70
N SER A 49 3.77 14.48 -11.27
CA SER A 49 2.95 13.37 -10.78
C SER A 49 3.81 12.25 -10.21
N VAL A 50 3.34 11.61 -9.14
CA VAL A 50 4.01 10.52 -8.44
C VAL A 50 3.04 9.37 -8.27
N ALA A 51 3.47 8.15 -8.60
CA ALA A 51 2.70 6.94 -8.36
C ALA A 51 3.52 5.94 -7.57
N GLY A 52 2.85 5.08 -6.82
CA GLY A 52 3.55 4.04 -6.06
C GLY A 52 2.64 3.12 -5.29
N PHE A 53 3.26 2.42 -4.36
CA PHE A 53 2.57 1.64 -3.34
C PHE A 53 3.22 1.88 -1.98
N SER A 54 2.49 1.54 -0.93
CA SER A 54 2.90 1.75 0.45
C SER A 54 2.55 0.54 1.30
N PHE A 55 3.38 0.29 2.30
CA PHE A 55 3.14 -0.69 3.37
C PHE A 55 3.32 -0.01 4.71
N GLY A 56 2.39 -0.22 5.64
CA GLY A 56 2.52 0.35 6.96
C GLY A 56 1.34 0.10 7.88
N PHE A 57 1.16 1.04 8.81
CA PHE A 57 0.08 1.02 9.78
C PHE A 57 -0.64 2.36 9.79
N ALA A 58 -1.96 2.30 9.66
CA ALA A 58 -2.84 3.42 9.99
C ALA A 58 -3.04 3.44 11.51
N LEU A 59 -2.69 4.55 12.15
CA LEU A 59 -2.67 4.71 13.61
C LEU A 59 -3.91 5.42 14.15
N ARG A 60 -4.76 5.94 13.25
CA ARG A 60 -6.00 6.65 13.58
C ARG A 60 -7.10 6.22 12.61
N ASN A 61 -8.33 6.27 13.09
CA ASN A 61 -9.50 6.16 12.22
C ASN A 61 -9.44 7.27 11.16
N ASP A 62 -9.92 6.96 9.96
CA ASP A 62 -9.93 7.85 8.81
C ASP A 62 -8.53 8.32 8.37
N ALA A 63 -7.45 7.64 8.80
CA ALA A 63 -6.10 7.96 8.34
C ALA A 63 -5.92 7.65 6.84
N LEU A 64 -6.66 6.67 6.34
CA LEU A 64 -6.76 6.27 4.93
C LEU A 64 -8.22 5.84 4.68
N PRO A 65 -8.67 5.77 3.41
CA PRO A 65 -10.00 5.24 3.07
C PRO A 65 -10.25 3.86 3.70
N GLY A 66 -11.46 3.64 4.23
CA GLY A 66 -11.89 2.36 4.82
C GLY A 66 -11.41 2.08 6.25
N ILE A 67 -10.49 2.89 6.81
CA ILE A 67 -9.93 2.64 8.15
C ILE A 67 -10.89 3.10 9.25
N THR A 68 -11.47 2.14 9.98
CA THR A 68 -12.45 2.41 11.03
C THR A 68 -12.07 1.87 12.40
N ASP A 69 -11.10 0.95 12.49
CA ASP A 69 -10.71 0.29 13.75
C ASP A 69 -9.19 0.29 13.96
N ALA A 70 -8.59 1.49 13.99
CA ALA A 70 -7.15 1.64 14.12
C ALA A 70 -6.59 1.13 15.47
N PRO A 71 -5.37 0.56 15.55
CA PRO A 71 -4.42 0.48 14.47
C PRO A 71 -4.75 -0.62 13.46
N GLU A 72 -4.58 -0.29 12.18
CA GLU A 72 -4.75 -1.23 11.09
C GLU A 72 -3.45 -1.38 10.32
N VAL A 73 -3.06 -2.62 10.02
CA VAL A 73 -1.99 -2.88 9.06
C VAL A 73 -2.54 -2.66 7.66
N VAL A 74 -1.80 -1.94 6.81
CA VAL A 74 -2.28 -1.48 5.50
C VAL A 74 -1.26 -1.70 4.39
N ALA A 75 -1.78 -1.97 3.21
CA ALA A 75 -1.07 -1.84 1.95
C ALA A 75 -1.94 -1.05 0.98
N TYR A 76 -1.39 -0.06 0.29
CA TYR A 76 -2.16 0.72 -0.67
C TYR A 76 -1.36 1.13 -1.90
N ALA A 77 -2.04 1.22 -3.04
CA ALA A 77 -1.56 1.84 -4.25
C ALA A 77 -2.01 3.31 -4.28
N PHE A 78 -1.13 4.20 -4.72
CA PHE A 78 -1.45 5.64 -4.81
C PHE A 78 -0.98 6.25 -6.14
N VAL A 79 -1.67 7.31 -6.56
CA VAL A 79 -1.28 8.18 -7.67
C VAL A 79 -1.64 9.63 -7.32
N GLU A 80 -0.63 10.49 -7.23
CA GLU A 80 -0.73 11.88 -6.79
C GLU A 80 -0.26 12.81 -7.94
N PRO A 81 -0.95 13.93 -8.21
CA PRO A 81 -2.28 14.27 -7.68
C PRO A 81 -3.38 13.44 -8.37
N ALA A 82 -4.52 13.30 -7.70
CA ALA A 82 -5.72 12.72 -8.29
C ALA A 82 -6.14 13.49 -9.56
N LYS A 83 -6.78 12.80 -10.51
CA LYS A 83 -7.23 13.34 -11.82
C LYS A 83 -6.11 13.86 -12.75
N SER A 84 -4.84 13.74 -12.35
CA SER A 84 -3.70 13.97 -13.25
C SER A 84 -3.73 13.03 -14.47
N ALA A 85 -2.97 13.34 -15.52
CA ALA A 85 -2.81 12.44 -16.65
C ALA A 85 -2.33 11.04 -16.21
N LEU A 86 -1.39 10.99 -15.26
CA LEU A 86 -0.88 9.74 -14.70
C LEU A 86 -1.97 8.98 -13.92
N HIS A 87 -2.81 9.70 -13.16
CA HIS A 87 -3.96 9.11 -12.47
C HIS A 87 -4.96 8.49 -13.44
N ARG A 88 -5.34 9.22 -14.50
CA ARG A 88 -6.25 8.70 -15.53
C ARG A 88 -5.71 7.43 -16.19
N ASP A 89 -4.40 7.38 -16.46
CA ASP A 89 -3.73 6.23 -17.07
C ASP A 89 -3.65 5.01 -16.13
N LEU A 90 -3.35 5.25 -14.85
CA LEU A 90 -3.08 4.17 -13.89
C LEU A 90 -4.32 3.72 -13.09
N VAL A 91 -5.34 4.57 -13.00
CA VAL A 91 -6.53 4.36 -12.16
C VAL A 91 -7.80 4.28 -13.02
N GLU A 92 -8.19 5.34 -13.72
CA GLU A 92 -9.55 5.47 -14.29
C GLU A 92 -9.81 4.62 -15.54
N ARG A 93 -8.79 4.38 -16.38
CA ARG A 93 -9.00 3.61 -17.62
C ARG A 93 -9.42 2.17 -17.35
N PRO A 94 -10.30 1.59 -18.17
CA PRO A 94 -10.54 0.15 -18.16
C PRO A 94 -9.20 -0.61 -18.30
N ASN A 95 -9.01 -1.66 -17.52
CA ASN A 95 -7.77 -2.44 -17.46
C ASN A 95 -6.51 -1.66 -17.03
N SER A 96 -6.67 -0.51 -16.37
CA SER A 96 -5.58 0.21 -15.71
C SER A 96 -4.85 -0.66 -14.68
N ALA A 97 -3.68 -0.19 -14.23
CA ALA A 97 -2.89 -0.92 -13.24
C ALA A 97 -3.69 -1.19 -11.96
N VAL A 98 -4.47 -0.21 -11.49
CA VAL A 98 -5.26 -0.32 -10.27
C VAL A 98 -6.51 -1.18 -10.47
N HIS A 99 -7.24 -1.05 -11.59
CA HIS A 99 -8.39 -1.94 -11.86
C HIS A 99 -7.97 -3.40 -11.94
N ARG A 100 -6.81 -3.69 -12.56
CA ARG A 100 -6.25 -5.04 -12.59
C ARG A 100 -5.87 -5.52 -11.20
N LEU A 101 -5.24 -4.68 -10.37
CA LEU A 101 -4.93 -5.02 -8.98
C LEU A 101 -6.20 -5.39 -8.21
N ALA A 102 -7.25 -4.57 -8.27
CA ALA A 102 -8.53 -4.82 -7.60
C ALA A 102 -9.23 -6.09 -8.12
N SER A 103 -9.16 -6.37 -9.43
CA SER A 103 -9.74 -7.60 -10.00
C SER A 103 -8.94 -8.85 -9.63
N VAL A 104 -7.60 -8.82 -9.71
CA VAL A 104 -6.75 -9.98 -9.45
C VAL A 104 -6.75 -10.32 -7.97
N SER A 105 -6.63 -9.31 -7.11
CA SER A 105 -6.65 -9.46 -5.65
C SER A 105 -7.94 -10.14 -5.16
N ARG A 106 -9.11 -9.77 -5.72
CA ARG A 106 -10.38 -10.45 -5.44
C ARG A 106 -10.36 -11.93 -5.80
N ARG A 107 -9.87 -12.30 -6.99
CA ARG A 107 -9.79 -13.70 -7.43
C ARG A 107 -8.84 -14.53 -6.55
N MET A 108 -7.83 -13.88 -5.97
CA MET A 108 -6.86 -14.53 -5.09
C MET A 108 -7.31 -14.62 -3.63
N GLY A 109 -8.46 -14.06 -3.25
CA GLY A 109 -8.94 -14.07 -1.86
C GLY A 109 -8.31 -13.01 -0.95
N PHE A 110 -7.53 -12.06 -1.49
CA PHE A 110 -6.87 -10.98 -0.73
C PHE A 110 -7.24 -9.61 -1.30
N PRO A 111 -8.53 -9.22 -1.29
CA PRO A 111 -9.01 -8.08 -2.07
C PRO A 111 -8.37 -6.76 -1.65
N PHE A 112 -7.99 -5.98 -2.66
CA PHE A 112 -7.79 -4.54 -2.52
C PHE A 112 -9.10 -3.85 -2.90
N GLU A 113 -9.62 -3.02 -2.00
CA GLU A 113 -10.73 -2.11 -2.27
C GLU A 113 -10.27 -1.01 -3.23
N LEU A 114 -11.13 -0.66 -4.18
CA LEU A 114 -10.85 0.36 -5.21
C LEU A 114 -11.48 1.70 -4.79
N HIS A 115 -10.69 2.76 -4.81
CA HIS A 115 -11.16 4.13 -4.61
C HIS A 115 -10.70 5.00 -5.79
N ALA A 116 -11.41 4.89 -6.92
CA ALA A 116 -10.95 5.45 -8.20
C ALA A 116 -10.89 6.99 -8.23
N ASP A 117 -11.55 7.69 -7.30
CA ASP A 117 -11.64 9.15 -7.30
C ASP A 117 -10.55 9.86 -6.50
N GLY A 118 -9.78 9.12 -5.69
CA GLY A 118 -8.80 9.66 -4.75
C GLY A 118 -7.36 9.28 -5.05
N GLU A 119 -6.42 9.97 -4.38
CA GLU A 119 -4.99 9.69 -4.53
C GLU A 119 -4.62 8.28 -4.05
N ILE A 120 -5.32 7.76 -3.04
CA ILE A 120 -5.22 6.38 -2.58
C ILE A 120 -6.16 5.52 -3.40
N ALA A 121 -5.70 5.10 -4.58
CA ALA A 121 -6.53 4.48 -5.58
C ALA A 121 -6.96 3.04 -5.26
N ALA A 122 -6.19 2.31 -4.46
CA ALA A 122 -6.63 1.02 -3.93
C ALA A 122 -5.96 0.69 -2.60
N ILE A 123 -6.69 0.09 -1.66
CA ILE A 123 -6.22 -0.23 -0.32
C ILE A 123 -6.65 -1.63 0.11
N ARG A 124 -5.77 -2.32 0.83
CA ARG A 124 -6.11 -3.46 1.66
C ARG A 124 -5.68 -3.15 3.07
N HIS A 125 -6.55 -3.41 4.04
CA HIS A 125 -6.26 -3.17 5.44
C HIS A 125 -6.83 -4.28 6.33
N ARG A 126 -6.33 -4.36 7.57
CA ARG A 126 -6.85 -5.25 8.61
C ARG A 126 -6.57 -4.63 9.97
N SER A 127 -7.61 -4.58 10.81
CA SER A 127 -7.43 -4.22 12.23
C SER A 127 -6.50 -5.22 12.94
N VAL A 128 -5.55 -4.65 13.67
CA VAL A 128 -4.66 -5.35 14.58
C VAL A 128 -4.85 -4.88 16.02
N ARG A 129 -5.91 -4.10 16.29
CA ARG A 129 -6.23 -3.55 17.61
C ARG A 129 -6.40 -4.64 18.65
N ALA A 130 -7.21 -5.64 18.33
CA ALA A 130 -7.56 -6.75 19.22
C ALA A 130 -6.63 -7.97 19.07
N VAL A 131 -5.56 -7.85 18.27
CA VAL A 131 -4.61 -8.95 18.10
C VAL A 131 -3.70 -9.01 19.33
N PRO A 132 -3.58 -10.17 20.01
CA PRO A 132 -2.68 -10.34 21.14
C PRO A 132 -1.22 -10.00 20.77
N SER A 133 -0.49 -9.37 21.69
CA SER A 133 0.89 -8.91 21.45
C SER A 133 1.82 -10.03 21.00
N GLU A 134 1.61 -11.25 21.49
CA GLU A 134 2.43 -12.44 21.21
C GLU A 134 2.38 -12.84 19.73
N ILE A 135 1.25 -12.59 19.05
CA ILE A 135 1.05 -12.97 17.65
C ILE A 135 0.95 -11.77 16.70
N PHE A 136 0.93 -10.54 17.22
CA PHE A 136 0.80 -9.32 16.42
C PHE A 136 1.79 -9.27 15.26
N VAL A 137 3.08 -9.48 15.55
CA VAL A 137 4.16 -9.38 14.56
C VAL A 137 3.97 -10.40 13.45
N LEU A 138 3.51 -11.61 13.79
CA LEU A 138 3.25 -12.66 12.81
C LEU A 138 2.06 -12.30 11.91
N VAL A 139 0.94 -11.88 12.51
CA VAL A 139 -0.28 -11.50 11.79
C VAL A 139 -0.03 -10.33 10.84
N ALA A 140 0.65 -9.28 11.31
CA ALA A 140 0.93 -8.11 10.51
C ALA A 140 1.94 -8.41 9.39
N SER A 141 2.98 -9.19 9.69
CA SER A 141 3.98 -9.58 8.68
C SER A 141 3.36 -10.44 7.57
N ASP A 142 2.55 -11.44 7.95
CA ASP A 142 1.84 -12.31 7.01
C ASP A 142 0.91 -11.49 6.11
N PHE A 143 0.13 -10.59 6.71
CA PHE A 143 -0.73 -9.67 5.95
C PHE A 143 0.04 -8.89 4.88
N LEU A 144 1.18 -8.30 5.25
CA LEU A 144 2.00 -7.48 4.35
C LEU A 144 2.64 -8.34 3.24
N MET A 145 3.06 -9.57 3.56
CA MET A 145 3.58 -10.51 2.57
C MET A 145 2.50 -10.95 1.58
N LEU A 146 1.28 -11.21 2.05
CA LEU A 146 0.14 -11.57 1.20
C LEU A 146 -0.28 -10.43 0.26
N CYS A 147 -0.15 -9.17 0.70
CA CYS A 147 -0.40 -8.01 -0.16
C CYS A 147 0.55 -7.93 -1.36
N TYR A 148 1.73 -8.56 -1.30
CA TYR A 148 2.70 -8.53 -2.39
C TYR A 148 2.26 -9.39 -3.58
N GLN A 149 1.55 -10.50 -3.35
CA GLN A 149 1.19 -11.42 -4.41
C GLN A 149 0.25 -10.80 -5.46
N PRO A 150 -0.83 -10.08 -5.10
CA PRO A 150 -1.67 -9.39 -6.08
C PRO A 150 -0.93 -8.28 -6.85
N LEU A 151 -0.02 -7.55 -6.20
CA LEU A 151 0.81 -6.53 -6.88
C LEU A 151 1.64 -7.14 -8.00
N ARG A 152 2.28 -8.29 -7.72
CA ARG A 152 3.06 -9.04 -8.72
C ARG A 152 2.16 -9.63 -9.80
N ALA A 153 1.10 -10.34 -9.43
CA ALA A 153 0.21 -11.03 -10.36
C ALA A 153 -0.56 -10.07 -11.29
N ALA A 154 -0.91 -8.88 -10.81
CA ALA A 154 -1.53 -7.84 -11.64
C ALA A 154 -0.55 -7.17 -12.62
N GLY A 155 0.76 -7.40 -12.47
CA GLY A 155 1.81 -6.67 -13.18
C GLY A 155 1.84 -5.19 -12.79
N PHE A 156 1.46 -4.85 -11.55
CA PHE A 156 1.28 -3.48 -11.11
C PHE A 156 2.59 -2.69 -11.21
N LEU A 157 3.69 -3.26 -10.70
CA LEU A 157 5.00 -2.62 -10.68
C LEU A 157 5.53 -2.32 -12.10
N GLU A 158 5.36 -3.27 -13.03
CA GLU A 158 5.80 -3.09 -14.43
C GLU A 158 4.99 -2.03 -15.17
N ARG A 159 3.67 -1.99 -14.94
CA ARG A 159 2.80 -0.96 -15.53
C ARG A 159 3.14 0.42 -14.99
N LEU A 160 3.40 0.53 -13.70
CA LEU A 160 3.81 1.77 -13.06
C LEU A 160 5.18 2.24 -13.59
N LYS A 161 6.14 1.32 -13.72
CA LYS A 161 7.43 1.60 -14.37
C LYS A 161 7.23 2.12 -15.79
N LYS A 162 6.43 1.43 -16.61
CA LYS A 162 6.13 1.86 -17.99
C LYS A 162 5.50 3.25 -18.05
N ALA A 163 4.52 3.54 -17.20
CA ALA A 163 3.83 4.82 -17.16
C ALA A 163 4.74 5.98 -16.71
N THR A 164 5.82 5.68 -15.99
CA THR A 164 6.77 6.66 -15.43
C THR A 164 8.11 6.73 -16.17
N THR A 165 8.31 5.97 -17.25
CA THR A 165 9.57 5.93 -18.02
C THR A 165 9.44 6.47 -19.47
N GLY A 166 8.24 6.85 -19.93
CA GLY A 166 8.04 7.42 -21.28
C GLY A 166 8.56 8.86 -21.44
N PRO A 167 8.81 9.32 -22.69
CA PRO A 167 9.22 10.70 -22.96
C PRO A 167 8.16 11.68 -22.43
N ALA A 168 8.64 12.79 -21.87
CA ALA A 168 7.83 13.74 -21.12
C ALA A 168 6.66 14.23 -21.95
#